data_AF-A0A7J2R7Y2-F1
#
_entry.id   AF-A0A7J2R7Y2-F1
#
_cell.length_a   1.000
_cell.length_b   1.000
_cell.length_c   1.000
_cell.angle_alpha   90.00
_cell.angle_beta   90.00
_cell.angle_gamma   90.00
#
_symmetry.space_group_name_H-M   'P 1'
#
loop_
_entity.id
_entity.type
_entity.pdbx_description
1 polymer ?
#
loop_
_entity_poly.entity_id
_entity_poly.type
_entity_poly.pdbx_seq_one_letter_code
_entity_poly.pdbx_strand_id
1 'polypeptide(L)'
;MTEKSDMFFNLNVPSLSRYDITTKELKKYRYSFLGHQHGFQIIDKNIYHIGAIIYNTFGEVKCEGRYIVKIEERPIIIQLKIPIPMIDIMNIKDLDNTSKNTKVRFIFNNFQNFKNNISKIQKYKKKFVEFKIKYDIEKKTEINIAIKKRNFGNLVEKWLANIKDIDIKKELEYEFKMFNNNDR
;
A
#
# COMPACT_ATOMS: atom_id res chain seq x y z
N MET A 1 14.03 -43.14 -4.29
CA MET A 1 13.29 -43.18 -3.01
C MET A 1 14.13 -42.44 -1.99
N THR A 2 13.77 -41.22 -1.65
CA THR A 2 14.48 -40.39 -0.65
C THR A 2 13.54 -40.21 0.51
N GLU A 3 13.89 -40.82 1.64
CA GLU A 3 13.19 -40.71 2.91
C GLU A 3 13.07 -39.23 3.29
N LYS A 4 11.84 -38.74 3.39
CA LYS A 4 11.56 -37.47 4.06
C LYS A 4 11.75 -37.72 5.54
N SER A 5 12.79 -37.14 6.13
CA SER A 5 12.90 -37.08 7.59
C SER A 5 11.81 -36.13 8.09
N ASP A 6 10.69 -36.69 8.53
CA ASP A 6 9.65 -35.98 9.25
C ASP A 6 10.17 -35.66 10.67
N MET A 7 11.08 -34.69 10.78
CA MET A 7 11.39 -34.06 12.07
C MET A 7 10.26 -33.09 12.42
N PHE A 8 9.10 -33.64 12.78
CA PHE A 8 8.09 -32.90 13.51
C PHE A 8 8.55 -32.78 14.96
N PHE A 9 9.09 -31.61 15.32
CA PHE A 9 9.17 -31.24 16.73
C PHE A 9 7.73 -31.06 17.22
N ASN A 10 7.21 -32.05 17.96
CA ASN A 10 5.96 -31.96 18.73
C ASN A 10 6.11 -30.95 19.88
N LEU A 11 6.41 -29.70 19.55
CA LEU A 11 6.24 -28.58 20.46
C LEU A 11 4.77 -28.20 20.38
N ASN A 12 3.97 -28.71 21.32
CA ASN A 12 2.74 -28.05 21.71
C ASN A 12 3.15 -26.67 22.25
N VAL A 13 3.23 -25.68 21.37
CA VAL A 13 3.38 -24.28 21.76
C VAL A 13 1.99 -23.85 22.19
N PRO A 14 1.70 -23.70 23.50
CA PRO A 14 0.41 -23.19 23.93
C PRO A 14 0.18 -21.85 23.23
N SER A 15 -0.97 -21.69 22.56
CA SER A 15 -1.35 -20.41 22.00
C SER A 15 -1.63 -19.46 23.17
N LEU A 16 -0.58 -18.78 23.63
CA LEU A 16 -0.67 -17.76 24.67
C LEU A 16 -1.46 -16.58 24.12
N SER A 17 -2.75 -16.57 24.41
CA SER A 17 -3.58 -15.39 24.31
C SER A 17 -3.02 -14.29 25.22
N ARG A 18 -2.46 -13.23 24.62
CA ARG A 18 -2.14 -11.90 25.16
C ARG A 18 -1.47 -11.84 26.55
N TYR A 19 -0.19 -12.18 26.60
CA TYR A 19 0.71 -11.53 27.56
C TYR A 19 1.44 -10.40 26.84
N ASP A 20 1.19 -9.16 27.24
CA ASP A 20 1.93 -8.01 26.74
C ASP A 20 3.33 -8.03 27.36
N ILE A 21 4.29 -8.60 26.63
CA ILE A 21 5.70 -8.65 27.05
C ILE A 21 6.38 -7.35 26.60
N THR A 22 6.95 -6.63 27.55
CA THR A 22 7.70 -5.40 27.29
C THR A 22 9.14 -5.69 26.89
N THR A 23 9.77 -4.76 26.16
CA THR A 23 11.21 -4.85 25.84
C THR A 23 12.08 -4.90 27.09
N LYS A 24 11.66 -4.27 28.19
CA LYS A 24 12.36 -4.32 29.50
C LYS A 24 12.43 -5.75 30.04
N GLU A 25 11.35 -6.51 29.94
CA GLU A 25 11.30 -7.89 30.42
C GLU A 25 12.15 -8.84 29.56
N LEU A 26 12.35 -8.51 28.28
CA LEU A 26 13.20 -9.29 27.38
C LEU A 26 14.70 -9.08 27.62
N LYS A 27 15.09 -7.96 28.26
CA LYS A 27 16.51 -7.65 28.56
C LYS A 27 17.16 -8.65 29.51
N LYS A 28 16.38 -9.39 30.29
CA LYS A 28 16.90 -10.40 31.23
C LYS A 28 17.49 -11.63 30.52
N TYR A 29 17.10 -11.87 29.26
CA TYR A 29 17.60 -13.00 28.49
C TYR A 29 18.90 -12.64 27.79
N ARG A 30 19.77 -13.65 27.59
CA ARG A 30 21.02 -13.46 26.82
C ARG A 30 20.73 -12.91 25.43
N TYR A 31 19.75 -13.48 24.73
CA TYR A 31 19.21 -13.00 23.46
C TYR A 31 17.69 -13.26 23.41
N SER A 32 16.95 -12.42 22.69
CA SER A 32 15.53 -12.58 22.40
C SER A 32 15.30 -12.43 20.90
N PHE A 33 14.80 -13.49 20.27
CA PHE A 33 14.46 -13.52 18.85
C PHE A 33 12.94 -13.51 18.68
N LEU A 34 12.43 -12.47 18.06
CA LEU A 34 11.01 -12.22 17.90
C LEU A 34 10.55 -12.57 16.48
N GLY A 35 9.39 -13.22 16.39
CA GLY A 35 8.73 -13.61 15.13
C GLY A 35 7.68 -12.60 14.66
N HIS A 36 6.77 -13.07 13.80
CA HIS A 36 5.61 -12.34 13.26
C HIS A 36 5.91 -11.20 12.27
N GLN A 37 6.87 -10.34 12.57
CA GLN A 37 7.30 -9.29 11.63
C GLN A 37 8.11 -9.89 10.47
N HIS A 38 7.83 -9.46 9.24
CA HIS A 38 8.50 -9.98 8.05
C HIS A 38 9.84 -9.29 7.75
N GLY A 39 10.05 -8.06 8.22
CA GLY A 39 11.29 -7.32 8.05
C GLY A 39 12.27 -7.55 9.21
N PHE A 40 13.56 -7.60 8.90
CA PHE A 40 14.61 -7.62 9.90
C PHE A 40 14.65 -6.28 10.67
N GLN A 41 14.83 -6.35 11.98
CA GLN A 41 14.95 -5.17 12.83
C GLN A 41 15.75 -5.50 14.08
N ILE A 42 16.69 -4.62 14.45
CA ILE A 42 17.33 -4.62 15.76
C ILE A 42 16.51 -3.71 16.66
N ILE A 43 15.95 -4.25 17.74
CA ILE A 43 15.17 -3.47 18.71
C ILE A 43 16.08 -2.97 19.84
N ASP A 44 16.96 -3.84 20.32
CA ASP A 44 17.95 -3.53 21.35
C ASP A 44 19.18 -4.46 21.16
N LYS A 45 20.23 -4.26 21.96
CA LYS A 45 21.51 -4.99 21.87
C LYS A 45 21.35 -6.52 21.89
N ASN A 46 20.32 -7.03 22.55
CA ASN A 46 20.03 -8.46 22.67
C ASN A 46 18.66 -8.86 22.09
N ILE A 47 17.92 -7.95 21.45
CA ILE A 47 16.55 -8.18 20.99
C ILE A 47 16.44 -7.92 19.50
N TYR A 48 16.01 -8.93 18.75
CA TYR A 48 15.98 -8.91 17.28
C TYR A 48 14.66 -9.43 16.72
N HIS A 49 14.12 -8.77 15.70
CA HIS A 49 13.22 -9.40 14.74
C HIS A 49 14.04 -9.91 13.56
N ILE A 50 14.05 -11.23 13.33
CA ILE A 50 14.85 -11.81 12.24
C ILE A 50 14.16 -11.64 10.89
N GLY A 51 12.84 -11.51 10.89
CA GLY A 51 12.06 -11.41 9.67
C GLY A 51 11.79 -12.77 9.04
N ALA A 52 11.15 -12.75 7.87
CA ALA A 52 11.02 -13.94 7.04
C ALA A 52 12.31 -14.17 6.25
N ILE A 53 12.58 -15.43 5.86
CA ILE A 53 13.73 -15.82 5.03
C ILE A 53 13.48 -15.66 3.53
N ILE A 54 12.23 -15.44 3.13
CA ILE A 54 11.80 -15.19 1.74
C ILE A 54 10.86 -13.98 1.68
N TYR A 55 10.69 -13.38 0.49
CA TYR A 55 9.66 -12.37 0.28
C TYR A 55 8.28 -13.02 0.13
N ASN A 56 7.42 -12.80 1.12
CA ASN A 56 6.06 -13.34 1.15
C ASN A 56 5.09 -12.45 0.37
N THR A 57 5.16 -11.14 0.58
CA THR A 57 4.23 -10.17 -0.01
C THR A 57 4.97 -8.99 -0.67
N PHE A 58 4.33 -8.33 -1.65
CA PHE A 58 4.86 -7.10 -2.26
C PHE A 58 4.89 -5.89 -1.31
N GLY A 59 4.38 -6.01 -0.08
CA GLY A 59 4.65 -5.03 0.99
C GLY A 59 6.12 -5.04 1.41
N GLU A 60 6.82 -6.15 1.20
CA GLU A 60 8.20 -6.37 1.66
C GLU A 60 9.26 -5.99 0.62
N VAL A 61 8.88 -5.45 -0.55
CA VAL A 61 9.82 -5.07 -1.62
C VAL A 61 10.88 -4.06 -1.15
N LYS A 62 10.56 -3.27 -0.12
CA LYS A 62 11.47 -2.28 0.48
C LYS A 62 12.33 -2.86 1.61
N CYS A 63 12.14 -4.11 2.00
CA CYS A 63 12.97 -4.74 3.02
C CYS A 63 14.38 -4.96 2.45
N GLU A 64 15.39 -4.47 3.17
CA GLU A 64 16.82 -4.45 2.75
C GLU A 64 17.40 -5.85 2.49
N GLY A 65 16.82 -6.90 3.07
CA GLY A 65 17.29 -8.26 2.84
C GLY A 65 16.55 -9.31 3.64
N ARG A 66 17.10 -10.52 3.57
CA ARG A 66 16.67 -11.70 4.32
C ARG A 66 17.84 -12.20 5.11
N TYR A 67 17.62 -12.63 6.34
CA TYR A 67 18.70 -12.90 7.27
C TYR A 67 18.46 -14.21 8.02
N ILE A 68 19.56 -14.85 8.39
CA ILE A 68 19.59 -15.89 9.42
C ILE A 68 20.52 -15.43 10.53
N VAL A 69 20.33 -15.99 11.71
CA VAL A 69 21.21 -15.75 12.84
C VAL A 69 21.88 -17.05 13.25
N LYS A 70 23.21 -17.03 13.29
CA LYS A 70 24.01 -18.08 13.89
C LYS A 70 24.32 -17.67 15.32
N ILE A 71 23.97 -18.52 16.29
CA ILE A 71 24.22 -18.28 17.71
C ILE A 71 25.55 -18.94 18.07
N GLU A 72 26.54 -18.12 18.42
CA GLU A 72 27.83 -18.56 18.98
C GLU A 72 28.05 -17.85 20.34
N GLU A 73 29.26 -17.33 20.60
CA GLU A 73 29.50 -16.42 21.74
C GLU A 73 28.66 -15.14 21.62
N ARG A 74 28.46 -14.65 20.39
CA ARG A 74 27.57 -13.54 20.04
C ARG A 74 26.74 -13.91 18.81
N PRO A 75 25.56 -13.29 18.59
CA PRO A 75 24.75 -13.56 17.41
C PRO A 75 25.44 -12.98 16.18
N ILE A 76 25.62 -13.82 15.16
CA ILE A 76 26.16 -13.42 13.86
C ILE A 76 24.99 -13.33 12.90
N ILE A 77 24.74 -12.13 12.37
CA ILE A 77 23.68 -11.88 11.39
C ILE A 77 24.26 -12.13 9.99
N ILE A 78 23.66 -13.09 9.28
CA ILE A 78 24.11 -13.48 7.94
C ILE A 78 23.00 -13.11 6.97
N GLN A 79 23.29 -12.23 6.02
CA GLN A 79 22.37 -11.91 4.94
C GLN A 79 22.32 -13.06 3.94
N LEU A 80 21.12 -13.55 3.67
CA LEU A 80 20.86 -14.58 2.69
C LEU A 80 20.87 -14.00 1.28
N LYS A 81 21.46 -14.76 0.34
CA LYS A 81 21.22 -14.56 -1.08
C LYS A 81 19.79 -15.00 -1.40
N ILE A 82 18.97 -14.07 -1.84
CA ILE A 82 17.54 -14.32 -2.06
C ILE A 82 17.39 -15.05 -3.40
N PRO A 83 16.78 -16.25 -3.43
CA PRO A 83 16.72 -17.06 -4.65
C PRO A 83 15.78 -16.48 -5.71
N ILE A 84 14.76 -15.73 -5.29
CA ILE A 84 13.79 -15.08 -6.17
C ILE A 84 13.66 -13.61 -5.75
N PRO A 85 14.26 -12.65 -6.47
CA PRO A 85 14.12 -11.24 -6.20
C PRO A 85 12.66 -10.78 -6.35
N MET A 86 12.32 -9.71 -5.64
CA MET A 86 11.04 -9.03 -5.75
C MET A 86 11.30 -7.55 -6.05
N ILE A 87 10.65 -7.01 -7.09
CA ILE A 87 10.89 -5.63 -7.53
C ILE A 87 9.59 -4.91 -7.92
N ASP A 88 9.62 -3.59 -7.75
CA ASP A 88 8.62 -2.67 -8.28
C ASP A 88 9.14 -2.04 -9.57
N ILE A 89 8.30 -1.99 -10.60
CA ILE A 89 8.62 -1.40 -11.91
C ILE A 89 7.58 -0.36 -12.28
N MET A 90 8.02 0.80 -12.76
CA MET A 90 7.14 1.88 -13.22
C MET A 90 7.19 2.09 -14.74
N ASN A 91 8.28 1.67 -15.39
CA ASN A 91 8.48 1.82 -16.83
C ASN A 91 8.42 0.46 -17.51
N ILE A 92 7.64 0.36 -18.58
CA ILE A 92 7.45 -0.89 -19.35
C ILE A 92 8.75 -1.40 -19.93
N LYS A 93 9.66 -0.51 -20.30
CA LYS A 93 10.95 -0.89 -20.87
C LYS A 93 11.74 -1.79 -19.92
N ASP A 94 11.59 -1.59 -18.61
CA ASP A 94 12.28 -2.38 -17.59
C ASP A 94 11.73 -3.82 -17.51
N LEU A 95 10.46 -4.03 -17.91
CA LEU A 95 9.86 -5.38 -17.94
C LEU A 95 10.57 -6.28 -18.94
N ASP A 96 11.09 -5.76 -20.04
CA ASP A 96 11.78 -6.55 -21.05
C ASP A 96 13.13 -7.07 -20.54
N ASN A 97 13.85 -6.21 -19.81
CA ASN A 97 15.17 -6.51 -19.24
C ASN A 97 15.12 -7.30 -17.93
N THR A 98 13.94 -7.45 -17.33
CA THR A 98 13.79 -8.18 -16.07
C THR A 98 13.82 -9.70 -16.28
N SER A 99 14.60 -10.39 -15.45
CA SER A 99 14.70 -11.86 -15.42
C SER A 99 13.35 -12.52 -15.14
N LYS A 100 13.05 -13.63 -15.84
CA LYS A 100 11.84 -14.44 -15.63
C LYS A 100 11.74 -14.98 -14.20
N ASN A 101 12.88 -15.23 -13.54
CA ASN A 101 12.93 -15.71 -12.16
C ASN A 101 12.81 -14.57 -11.13
N THR A 102 11.83 -13.68 -11.31
CA THR A 102 11.61 -12.49 -10.47
C THR A 102 10.12 -12.38 -10.12
N LYS A 103 9.80 -11.88 -8.93
CA LYS A 103 8.44 -11.41 -8.59
C LYS A 103 8.34 -9.92 -8.92
N VAL A 104 7.41 -9.54 -9.79
CA VAL A 104 7.31 -8.17 -10.31
C VAL A 104 5.97 -7.55 -9.96
N ARG A 105 5.98 -6.33 -9.43
CA ARG A 105 4.79 -5.48 -9.32
C ARG A 105 4.96 -4.26 -10.20
N PHE A 106 4.11 -4.14 -11.21
CA PHE A 106 4.06 -2.97 -12.06
C PHE A 106 3.19 -1.89 -11.40
N ILE A 107 3.73 -0.68 -11.25
CA ILE A 107 3.07 0.44 -10.59
C ILE A 107 2.66 1.48 -11.64
N PHE A 108 1.35 1.71 -11.74
CA PHE A 108 0.82 2.87 -12.46
C PHE A 108 0.73 4.06 -11.51
N ASN A 109 1.60 5.05 -11.74
CA ASN A 109 1.66 6.29 -10.97
C ASN A 109 0.64 7.36 -11.43
N ASN A 110 0.06 7.21 -12.63
CA ASN A 110 -0.99 8.09 -13.13
C ASN A 110 -1.93 7.36 -14.10
N PHE A 111 -3.13 7.92 -14.30
CA PHE A 111 -4.17 7.31 -15.11
C PHE A 111 -3.82 7.26 -16.61
N GLN A 112 -3.09 8.26 -17.12
CA GLN A 112 -2.71 8.31 -18.53
C GLN A 112 -1.74 7.18 -18.90
N ASN A 113 -0.78 6.90 -18.02
CA ASN A 113 0.14 5.77 -18.13
C ASN A 113 -0.63 4.46 -18.14
N PHE A 114 -1.60 4.29 -17.24
CA PHE A 114 -2.49 3.13 -17.26
C PHE A 114 -3.21 2.94 -18.60
N LYS A 115 -3.91 3.99 -19.06
CA LYS A 115 -4.71 3.94 -20.30
C LYS A 115 -3.85 3.55 -21.52
N ASN A 116 -2.65 4.12 -21.62
CA ASN A 116 -1.76 3.91 -22.76
C ASN A 116 -1.11 2.53 -22.79
N ASN A 117 -0.97 1.87 -21.63
CA ASN A 117 -0.02 0.79 -21.47
C ASN A 117 -0.59 -0.51 -20.91
N ILE A 118 -1.82 -0.51 -20.40
CA ILE A 118 -2.42 -1.71 -19.80
C ILE A 118 -2.43 -2.90 -20.77
N SER A 119 -2.78 -2.69 -22.04
CA SER A 119 -2.78 -3.73 -23.07
C SER A 119 -1.38 -4.30 -23.32
N LYS A 120 -0.36 -3.43 -23.36
CA LYS A 120 1.05 -3.84 -23.52
C LYS A 120 1.55 -4.63 -22.32
N ILE A 121 1.09 -4.29 -21.11
CA ILE A 121 1.55 -4.93 -19.86
C ILE A 121 0.91 -6.31 -19.67
N GLN A 122 -0.30 -6.55 -20.19
CA GLN A 122 -0.98 -7.84 -20.07
C GLN A 122 -0.16 -9.02 -20.60
N LYS A 123 0.67 -8.83 -21.62
CA LYS A 123 1.52 -9.90 -22.18
C LYS A 123 2.56 -10.44 -21.17
N TYR A 124 2.92 -9.66 -20.16
CA TYR A 124 3.94 -10.05 -19.16
C TYR A 124 3.39 -10.86 -17.99
N LYS A 125 2.07 -11.03 -17.88
CA LYS A 125 1.42 -11.75 -16.76
C LYS A 125 1.99 -13.15 -16.50
N LYS A 126 2.46 -13.82 -17.56
CA LYS A 126 3.02 -15.19 -17.49
C LYS A 126 4.56 -15.23 -17.64
N LYS A 127 5.23 -14.09 -17.75
CA LYS A 127 6.70 -14.03 -17.94
C LYS A 127 7.46 -14.32 -16.64
N PHE A 128 6.88 -13.88 -15.52
CA PHE A 128 7.53 -13.80 -14.21
C PHE A 128 6.99 -14.87 -13.25
N VAL A 129 7.73 -15.15 -12.17
CA VAL A 129 7.28 -16.05 -11.10
C VAL A 129 5.96 -15.58 -10.50
N GLU A 130 5.86 -14.26 -10.27
CA GLU A 130 4.63 -13.60 -9.84
C GLU A 130 4.56 -12.23 -10.52
N PHE A 131 3.39 -11.87 -11.03
CA PHE A 131 3.17 -10.56 -11.64
C PHE A 131 1.92 -9.90 -11.04
N LYS A 132 2.09 -8.70 -10.45
CA LYS A 132 0.98 -7.89 -9.93
C LYS A 132 0.97 -6.50 -10.55
N ILE A 133 -0.21 -5.90 -10.57
CA ILE A 133 -0.42 -4.53 -10.98
C ILE A 133 -0.91 -3.75 -9.76
N LYS A 134 -0.27 -2.61 -9.47
CA LYS A 134 -0.70 -1.66 -8.44
C LYS A 134 -1.03 -0.33 -9.09
N TYR A 135 -2.13 0.27 -8.68
CA TYR A 135 -2.46 1.65 -8.97
C TYR A 135 -1.99 2.48 -7.80
N ASP A 136 -1.03 3.36 -8.04
CA ASP A 136 -0.51 4.31 -7.07
C ASP A 136 -0.70 5.71 -7.64
N ILE A 137 -1.94 5.96 -8.07
CA ILE A 137 -2.37 7.27 -8.53
C ILE A 137 -2.63 8.04 -7.26
N GLU A 138 -1.69 8.90 -6.87
CA GLU A 138 -1.96 9.90 -5.85
C GLU A 138 -3.29 10.56 -6.22
N LYS A 139 -4.28 10.48 -5.32
CA LYS A 139 -5.42 11.37 -5.38
C LYS A 139 -4.85 12.77 -5.15
N LYS A 140 -4.37 13.41 -6.22
CA LYS A 140 -4.40 14.85 -6.29
C LYS A 140 -5.87 15.22 -6.27
N THR A 141 -6.48 15.23 -5.09
CA THR A 141 -7.52 16.21 -4.78
C THR A 141 -6.85 17.59 -4.73
N GLU A 142 -6.22 17.99 -5.83
CA GLU A 142 -6.26 19.38 -6.24
C GLU A 142 -7.69 19.57 -6.78
N ILE A 143 -8.64 19.56 -5.85
CA ILE A 143 -9.85 20.32 -6.03
C ILE A 143 -9.37 21.77 -5.98
N ASN A 144 -8.80 22.23 -7.09
CA ASN A 144 -8.65 23.64 -7.41
C ASN A 144 -10.05 24.16 -7.76
N ILE A 145 -10.99 23.95 -6.84
CA ILE A 145 -12.18 24.74 -6.78
C ILE A 145 -11.72 26.05 -6.13
N ALA A 146 -11.11 26.89 -6.95
CA ALA A 146 -11.44 28.29 -6.86
C ALA A 146 -12.94 28.41 -7.16
N ILE A 147 -13.80 28.07 -6.19
CA ILE A 147 -15.09 28.74 -6.06
C ILE A 147 -14.65 30.17 -5.79
N LYS A 148 -14.47 30.96 -6.86
CA LYS A 148 -14.95 32.33 -6.81
C LYS A 148 -16.33 32.18 -6.21
N LYS A 149 -16.55 32.69 -5.00
CA LYS A 149 -17.89 32.86 -4.43
C LYS A 149 -18.71 33.60 -5.49
N ARG A 150 -19.30 32.85 -6.44
CA ARG A 150 -20.27 33.38 -7.38
C ARG A 150 -21.44 33.62 -6.45
N ASN A 151 -21.73 34.90 -6.23
CA ASN A 151 -22.85 35.31 -5.41
C ASN A 151 -24.07 34.54 -5.92
N PHE A 152 -24.56 33.59 -5.13
CA PHE A 152 -25.58 32.62 -5.56
C PHE A 152 -26.81 33.35 -6.09
N GLY A 153 -27.13 34.51 -5.48
CA GLY A 153 -28.14 35.45 -5.97
C GLY A 153 -27.98 35.85 -7.43
N ASN A 154 -26.79 36.29 -7.85
CA ASN A 154 -26.55 36.72 -9.24
C ASN A 154 -26.74 35.58 -10.25
N LEU A 155 -26.58 34.32 -9.82
CA LEU A 155 -26.74 33.14 -10.68
C LEU A 155 -28.21 32.76 -10.84
N VAL A 156 -28.96 32.83 -9.73
CA VAL A 156 -30.41 32.61 -9.73
C VAL A 156 -31.14 33.74 -10.47
N GLU A 157 -30.76 35.00 -10.27
CA GLU A 157 -31.32 36.15 -10.99
C GLU A 157 -31.15 36.03 -12.50
N LYS A 158 -29.96 35.61 -12.96
CA LYS A 158 -29.71 35.36 -14.39
C LYS A 158 -30.54 34.20 -14.94
N TRP A 159 -30.81 33.19 -14.11
CA TRP A 159 -31.65 32.07 -14.52
C TRP A 159 -33.13 32.48 -14.62
N LEU A 160 -33.66 33.19 -13.61
CA LEU A 160 -35.03 33.74 -13.62
C LEU A 160 -35.27 34.68 -14.80
N ALA A 161 -34.27 35.48 -15.19
CA ALA A 161 -34.36 36.37 -16.34
C ALA A 161 -34.65 35.64 -17.66
N ASN A 162 -34.25 34.38 -17.79
CA ASN A 162 -34.39 33.57 -19.02
C ASN A 162 -35.69 32.76 -19.08
N ILE A 163 -36.52 32.78 -18.03
CA ILE A 163 -37.82 32.10 -18.02
C ILE A 163 -38.79 32.92 -18.87
N LYS A 164 -39.35 32.29 -19.92
CA LYS A 164 -40.29 32.91 -20.85
C LYS A 164 -41.72 32.99 -20.33
N ASP A 165 -42.09 32.02 -19.49
CA ASP A 165 -43.40 31.98 -18.85
C ASP A 165 -43.47 33.01 -17.73
N ILE A 166 -44.36 33.99 -17.89
CA ILE A 166 -44.45 35.16 -17.00
C ILE A 166 -45.01 34.77 -15.63
N ASP A 167 -45.93 33.80 -15.57
CA ASP A 167 -46.59 33.43 -14.32
C ASP A 167 -45.66 32.58 -13.46
N ILE A 168 -44.98 31.61 -14.08
CA ILE A 168 -43.93 30.81 -13.42
C ILE A 168 -42.78 31.69 -12.94
N LYS A 169 -42.38 32.68 -13.76
CA LYS A 169 -41.30 33.60 -13.38
C LYS A 169 -41.66 34.43 -12.15
N LYS A 170 -42.88 34.96 -12.06
CA LYS A 170 -43.35 35.74 -10.92
C LYS A 170 -43.41 34.92 -9.63
N GLU A 171 -43.89 33.69 -9.71
CA GLU A 171 -43.98 32.79 -8.55
C GLU A 171 -42.59 32.45 -8.00
N LEU A 172 -41.64 32.11 -8.88
CA LEU A 172 -40.26 31.80 -8.49
C LEU A 172 -39.49 33.02 -7.99
N GLU A 173 -39.73 34.22 -8.54
CA GLU A 173 -39.16 35.48 -8.04
C GLU A 173 -39.66 35.82 -6.63
N TYR A 174 -40.93 35.53 -6.32
CA TYR A 174 -41.50 35.73 -4.99
C TYR A 174 -40.88 34.81 -3.95
N GLU A 175 -40.83 33.50 -4.22
CA GLU A 175 -40.22 32.50 -3.34
C GLU A 175 -38.74 32.80 -3.09
N PHE A 176 -38.01 33.21 -4.13
CA PHE A 176 -36.59 33.55 -3.99
C PHE A 176 -36.35 34.79 -3.12
N LYS A 177 -37.23 35.79 -3.17
CA LYS A 177 -37.17 36.96 -2.28
C LYS A 177 -37.51 36.61 -0.83
N MET A 178 -38.50 35.75 -0.62
CA MET A 178 -38.87 35.28 0.71
C MET A 178 -37.74 34.48 1.37
N PHE A 179 -37.08 33.61 0.61
CA PHE A 179 -35.92 32.85 1.07
C PHE A 179 -34.78 33.77 1.56
N ASN A 180 -34.42 34.80 0.79
CA ASN A 180 -33.34 35.73 1.15
C ASN A 180 -33.68 36.67 2.32
N ASN A 181 -34.96 36.90 2.60
CA ASN A 181 -35.39 37.73 3.74
C ASN A 181 -35.42 36.95 5.06
N ASN A 182 -35.57 35.62 5.02
CA ASN A 182 -35.58 34.75 6.21
C ASN A 182 -34.16 34.35 6.69
N ASP A 183 -33.14 34.53 5.86
CA ASP A 183 -31.73 34.29 6.19
C ASP A 183 -30.99 35.55 6.70
N ARG A 184 -31.72 36.57 7.20
CA ARG A 184 -31.19 37.78 7.85
C ARG A 184 -31.55 37.87 9.32
#